data_AF-A0A498QEJ4-F1
#
_entry.id   AF-A0A498QEJ4-F1
#
_cell.length_a   1.000
_cell.length_b   1.000
_cell.length_c   1.000
_cell.angle_alpha   90.00
_cell.angle_beta   90.00
_cell.angle_gamma   90.00
#
_symmetry.space_group_name_H-M   'P 1'
#
loop_
_entity.id
_entity.type
_entity.pdbx_description
1 polymer ?
#
loop_
_entity_poly.entity_id
_entity_poly.type
_entity_poly.pdbx_seq_one_letter_code
_entity_poly.pdbx_strand_id
1 'polypeptide(L)'
;MPRRDSQAELRRRRRAHLPTVNTGKFSLSREIADVAGPLAARIADSLKPLRVRRHINAFADAAHEAAGTVTGWLAEADARRLTEHLADDEGKRRYAVTTLIDLAPRPALPEITDEMIADGSWAAALTEMVEPIDGALSDLLARAFPPGAPALRGQPSRSDRLDGLLRQTVDRAALSLERALDTLNKHTIIPTAKADPRAELAALGVEV
;
A
#
# COMPACT_ATOMS: atom_id res chain seq x y z
N MET A 1 6.12 -4.84 -29.22
CA MET A 1 5.06 -4.22 -28.38
C MET A 1 5.20 -4.79 -26.97
N PRO A 2 5.39 -3.97 -25.92
CA PRO A 2 5.51 -4.48 -24.56
C PRO A 2 4.22 -5.20 -24.14
N ARG A 3 4.37 -6.34 -23.44
CA ARG A 3 3.26 -7.13 -22.90
C ARG A 3 2.47 -6.25 -21.93
N ARG A 4 1.16 -6.10 -22.17
CA ARG A 4 0.27 -5.37 -21.25
C ARG A 4 -0.13 -6.32 -20.13
N ASP A 5 0.68 -6.33 -19.08
CA ASP A 5 0.42 -7.11 -17.88
C ASP A 5 -0.77 -6.52 -17.11
N SER A 6 -1.57 -7.39 -16.49
CA SER A 6 -2.64 -6.95 -15.59
C SER A 6 -2.06 -6.36 -14.31
N GLN A 7 -2.83 -5.58 -13.55
CA GLN A 7 -2.33 -5.00 -12.31
C GLN A 7 -1.92 -6.06 -11.27
N ALA A 8 -2.65 -7.17 -11.19
CA ALA A 8 -2.27 -8.32 -10.37
C ALA A 8 -0.94 -8.96 -10.82
N GLU A 9 -0.70 -9.03 -12.14
CA GLU A 9 0.58 -9.48 -12.69
C GLU A 9 1.72 -8.53 -12.33
N LEU A 10 1.51 -7.21 -12.52
CA LEU A 10 2.47 -6.18 -12.15
C LEU A 10 2.82 -6.26 -10.66
N ARG A 11 1.83 -6.39 -9.77
CA ARG A 11 2.03 -6.60 -8.33
C ARG A 11 2.88 -7.83 -8.03
N ARG A 12 2.56 -8.98 -8.65
CA ARG A 12 3.33 -10.22 -8.44
C ARG A 12 4.78 -10.06 -8.87
N ARG A 13 5.01 -9.49 -10.05
CA ARG A 13 6.36 -9.21 -10.59
C ARG A 13 7.12 -8.23 -9.70
N ARG A 14 6.45 -7.15 -9.29
CA ARG A 14 7.01 -6.16 -8.36
C ARG A 14 7.47 -6.84 -7.09
N ARG A 15 6.63 -7.63 -6.41
CA ARG A 15 7.01 -8.37 -5.19
C ARG A 15 8.18 -9.35 -5.43
N ALA A 16 8.31 -9.91 -6.63
CA ALA A 16 9.43 -10.76 -7.03
C ALA A 16 10.69 -9.99 -7.48
N HIS A 17 10.73 -8.66 -7.33
CA HIS A 17 11.82 -7.80 -7.80
C HIS A 17 12.08 -7.88 -9.32
N LEU A 18 11.07 -8.29 -10.09
CA LEU A 18 11.15 -8.34 -11.54
C LEU A 18 10.77 -6.98 -12.14
N PRO A 19 11.35 -6.59 -13.30
CA PRO A 19 10.99 -5.36 -13.98
C PRO A 19 9.50 -5.29 -14.31
N THR A 20 8.89 -4.13 -14.07
CA THR A 20 7.48 -3.87 -14.44
C THR A 20 7.35 -2.51 -15.14
N VAL A 21 6.26 -2.33 -15.87
CA VAL A 21 5.94 -1.06 -16.54
C VAL A 21 4.51 -0.68 -16.20
N ASN A 22 4.36 0.24 -15.25
CA ASN A 22 3.09 0.86 -14.91
C ASN A 22 2.76 1.91 -15.98
N THR A 23 1.58 1.78 -16.58
CA THR A 23 1.08 2.66 -17.65
C THR A 23 -0.21 3.36 -17.19
N GLY A 24 -0.85 4.15 -18.04
CA GLY A 24 -2.15 4.78 -17.76
C GLY A 24 -3.35 3.82 -17.64
N LYS A 25 -3.12 2.58 -17.24
CA LYS A 25 -4.15 1.64 -16.78
C LYS A 25 -3.97 1.27 -15.31
N PHE A 26 -2.90 1.74 -14.68
CA PHE A 26 -2.65 1.51 -13.27
C PHE A 26 -3.64 2.32 -12.44
N SER A 27 -4.20 1.70 -11.42
CA SER A 27 -5.07 2.33 -10.43
C SER A 27 -4.51 2.07 -9.03
N LEU A 28 -4.09 3.12 -8.34
CA LEU A 28 -3.70 3.06 -6.93
C LEU A 28 -4.89 2.64 -6.06
N SER A 29 -6.09 3.15 -6.34
CA SER A 29 -7.30 2.74 -5.60
C SER A 29 -7.55 1.24 -5.69
N ARG A 30 -7.52 0.68 -6.91
CA ARG A 30 -7.58 -0.78 -7.11
C ARG A 30 -6.42 -1.51 -6.46
N GLU A 31 -5.22 -0.92 -6.43
CA GLU A 31 -4.05 -1.56 -5.82
C GLU A 31 -4.24 -1.72 -4.31
N ILE A 32 -4.72 -0.67 -3.64
CA ILE A 32 -5.03 -0.70 -2.22
C ILE A 32 -6.17 -1.68 -1.95
N ALA A 33 -7.26 -1.63 -2.71
CA ALA A 33 -8.40 -2.53 -2.55
C ALA A 33 -8.01 -4.01 -2.70
N ASP A 34 -7.26 -4.36 -3.74
CA ASP A 34 -6.85 -5.73 -4.01
C ASP A 34 -5.86 -6.28 -2.96
N VAL A 35 -5.09 -5.42 -2.30
CA VAL A 35 -4.14 -5.82 -1.26
C VAL A 35 -4.80 -5.86 0.11
N ALA A 36 -5.54 -4.82 0.46
CA ALA A 36 -6.18 -4.67 1.76
C ALA A 36 -7.43 -5.55 1.91
N GLY A 37 -8.23 -5.71 0.85
CA GLY A 37 -9.51 -6.44 0.88
C GLY A 37 -9.39 -7.88 1.38
N PRO A 38 -8.51 -8.72 0.80
CA PRO A 38 -8.31 -10.08 1.30
C PRO A 38 -7.79 -10.14 2.74
N LEU A 39 -6.98 -9.17 3.16
CA LEU A 39 -6.47 -9.09 4.54
C LEU A 39 -7.59 -8.68 5.51
N ALA A 40 -8.42 -7.71 5.12
CA ALA A 40 -9.57 -7.26 5.91
C ALA A 40 -10.59 -8.37 6.12
N ALA A 41 -10.93 -9.13 5.07
CA ALA A 41 -11.82 -10.28 5.18
C ALA A 41 -11.27 -11.33 6.18
N ARG A 42 -9.97 -11.67 6.07
CA ARG A 42 -9.31 -12.60 7.01
C ARG A 42 -9.30 -12.11 8.45
N ILE A 43 -9.23 -10.79 8.66
CA ILE A 43 -9.24 -10.18 10.00
C ILE A 43 -10.64 -10.22 10.58
N ALA A 44 -11.66 -9.88 9.79
CA ALA A 44 -13.06 -9.91 10.21
C ALA A 44 -13.50 -11.34 10.61
N ASP A 45 -12.99 -12.36 9.91
CA ASP A 45 -13.23 -13.77 10.25
C ASP A 45 -12.41 -14.26 11.47
N SER A 46 -11.51 -13.45 12.01
CA SER A 46 -10.67 -13.84 13.15
C SER A 46 -11.44 -13.74 14.47
N LEU A 47 -11.18 -14.67 15.40
CA LEU A 47 -11.71 -14.60 16.77
C LEU A 47 -11.17 -13.40 17.58
N LYS A 48 -10.04 -12.81 17.16
CA LYS A 48 -9.36 -11.74 17.91
C LYS A 48 -8.82 -10.65 16.96
N PRO A 49 -9.69 -9.94 16.22
CA PRO A 49 -9.29 -9.02 15.15
C PRO A 49 -8.43 -7.87 15.70
N LEU A 50 -8.73 -7.38 16.91
CA LEU A 50 -8.01 -6.27 17.53
C LEU A 50 -6.53 -6.58 17.85
N ARG A 51 -6.11 -7.86 17.87
CA ARG A 51 -4.70 -8.22 18.13
C ARG A 51 -3.75 -7.79 17.01
N VAL A 52 -4.26 -7.53 15.80
CA VAL A 52 -3.45 -7.05 14.68
C VAL A 52 -3.58 -5.55 14.43
N ARG A 53 -4.27 -4.78 15.31
CA ARG A 53 -4.47 -3.33 15.16
C ARG A 53 -3.21 -2.57 14.77
N ARG A 54 -2.09 -2.82 15.46
CA ARG A 54 -0.81 -2.15 15.18
C ARG A 54 -0.38 -2.33 13.72
N HIS A 55 -0.61 -3.51 13.15
CA HIS A 55 -0.27 -3.80 11.76
C HIS A 55 -1.27 -3.20 10.76
N ILE A 56 -2.55 -3.08 11.13
CA ILE A 56 -3.55 -2.36 10.33
C ILE A 56 -3.20 -0.87 10.28
N ASN A 57 -2.89 -0.25 11.43
CA ASN A 57 -2.48 1.16 11.47
C ASN A 57 -1.20 1.40 10.67
N ALA A 58 -0.21 0.51 10.77
CA ALA A 58 1.00 0.59 9.96
C ALA A 58 0.72 0.45 8.45
N PHE A 59 -0.31 -0.32 8.05
CA PHE A 59 -0.75 -0.39 6.67
C PHE A 59 -1.47 0.88 6.23
N ALA A 60 -2.32 1.44 7.08
CA ALA A 60 -2.99 2.72 6.85
C ALA A 60 -1.97 3.86 6.65
N ASP A 61 -0.97 3.95 7.53
CA ASP A 61 0.15 4.90 7.42
C ASP A 61 0.91 4.72 6.10
N ALA A 62 1.21 3.48 5.71
CA ALA A 62 1.89 3.18 4.45
C ALA A 62 1.07 3.56 3.20
N ALA A 63 -0.25 3.32 3.23
CA ALA A 63 -1.15 3.74 2.16
C ALA A 63 -1.23 5.27 2.07
N HIS A 64 -1.26 5.96 3.22
CA HIS A 64 -1.25 7.41 3.29
C HIS A 64 0.06 8.03 2.79
N GLU A 65 1.21 7.42 3.13
CA GLU A 65 2.52 7.81 2.62
C GLU A 65 2.59 7.68 1.09
N ALA A 66 2.08 6.57 0.54
CA ALA A 66 1.99 6.36 -0.90
C ALA A 66 1.10 7.44 -1.57
N ALA A 67 -0.06 7.71 -1.00
CA ALA A 67 -1.00 8.72 -1.48
C ALA A 67 -0.39 10.13 -1.45
N GLY A 68 0.27 10.50 -0.35
CA GLY A 68 0.94 11.80 -0.21
C GLY A 68 2.10 11.98 -1.18
N THR A 69 2.89 10.91 -1.42
CA THR A 69 3.98 10.94 -2.40
C THR A 69 3.46 11.13 -3.82
N VAL A 70 2.40 10.41 -4.20
CA VAL A 70 1.75 10.56 -5.50
C VAL A 70 1.15 11.97 -5.65
N THR A 71 0.48 12.48 -4.61
CA THR A 71 -0.04 13.85 -4.59
C THR A 71 1.06 14.87 -4.87
N GLY A 72 2.23 14.71 -4.26
CA GLY A 72 3.41 15.55 -4.54
C GLY A 72 3.87 15.47 -6.00
N TRP A 73 3.82 14.30 -6.64
CA TRP A 73 4.14 14.17 -8.07
C TRP A 73 3.12 14.86 -8.97
N LEU A 74 1.84 14.78 -8.62
CA LEU A 74 0.76 15.46 -9.36
C LEU A 74 0.90 16.97 -9.23
N ALA A 75 1.15 17.46 -8.01
CA ALA A 75 1.40 18.87 -7.75
C ALA A 75 2.66 19.37 -8.47
N GLU A 76 3.74 18.58 -8.51
CA GLU A 76 4.94 18.91 -9.26
C GLU A 76 4.65 19.06 -10.77
N ALA A 77 3.87 18.14 -11.34
CA ALA A 77 3.50 18.18 -12.75
C ALA A 77 2.63 19.42 -13.07
N ASP A 78 1.65 19.73 -12.21
CA ASP A 78 0.79 20.88 -12.40
C ASP A 78 1.53 22.22 -12.19
N ALA A 79 2.36 22.30 -11.15
CA ALA A 79 3.19 23.47 -10.86
C ALA A 79 4.14 23.80 -12.01
N ARG A 80 4.77 22.80 -12.63
CA ARG A 80 5.66 23.00 -13.80
C ARG A 80 4.91 23.59 -15.00
N ARG A 81 3.65 23.17 -15.19
CA ARG A 81 2.75 23.67 -16.26
C ARG A 81 2.31 25.10 -15.97
N LEU A 82 1.81 25.37 -14.76
CA LEU A 82 1.34 26.70 -14.36
C LEU A 82 2.46 27.75 -14.41
N THR A 83 3.69 27.35 -14.14
CA THR A 83 4.87 28.24 -14.11
C THR A 83 5.67 28.26 -15.42
N GLU A 84 5.13 27.73 -16.52
CA GLU A 84 5.82 27.71 -17.82
C GLU A 84 6.17 29.12 -18.32
N HIS A 85 5.29 30.09 -18.07
CA HIS A 85 5.50 31.51 -18.40
C HIS A 85 6.65 32.17 -17.62
N LEU A 86 7.19 31.53 -16.57
CA LEU A 86 8.34 31.99 -15.79
C LEU A 86 9.65 31.34 -16.27
N ALA A 87 9.68 30.72 -17.45
CA ALA A 87 10.85 30.01 -17.95
C ALA A 87 12.14 30.84 -17.99
N ASP A 88 12.02 32.16 -18.19
CA ASP A 88 13.16 33.08 -18.28
C ASP A 88 13.68 33.56 -16.91
N ASP A 89 12.98 33.26 -15.81
CA ASP A 89 13.37 33.59 -14.44
C ASP A 89 13.41 32.33 -13.57
N GLU A 90 14.54 31.62 -13.64
CA GLU A 90 14.71 30.33 -12.97
C GLU A 90 14.50 30.43 -11.45
N GLY A 91 14.91 31.53 -10.82
CA GLY A 91 14.75 31.76 -9.39
C GLY A 91 13.28 31.86 -9.00
N LYS A 92 12.50 32.71 -9.67
CA LYS A 92 11.06 32.85 -9.43
C LYS A 92 10.31 31.57 -9.76
N ARG A 93 10.67 30.90 -10.86
CA ARG A 93 10.05 29.63 -11.26
C ARG A 93 10.27 28.55 -10.20
N ARG A 94 11.50 28.39 -9.72
CA ARG A 94 11.84 27.40 -8.69
C ARG A 94 11.05 27.66 -7.40
N TYR A 95 11.02 28.91 -6.94
CA TYR A 95 10.26 29.30 -5.75
C TYR A 95 8.76 28.98 -5.92
N ALA A 96 8.15 29.43 -7.04
CA ALA A 96 6.74 29.20 -7.32
C ALA A 96 6.40 27.69 -7.41
N VAL A 97 7.24 26.89 -8.04
CA VAL A 97 7.05 25.43 -8.11
C VAL A 97 7.06 24.80 -6.72
N THR A 98 8.06 25.13 -5.89
CA THR A 98 8.13 24.61 -4.51
C THR A 98 6.91 25.01 -3.70
N THR A 99 6.50 26.29 -3.76
CA THR A 99 5.32 26.78 -3.04
C THR A 99 4.04 26.05 -3.46
N LEU A 100 3.83 25.82 -4.76
CA LEU A 100 2.65 25.10 -5.25
C LEU A 100 2.65 23.63 -4.82
N ILE A 101 3.82 22.98 -4.75
CA ILE A 101 3.94 21.60 -4.25
C ILE A 101 3.63 21.55 -2.75
N ASP A 102 4.16 22.49 -1.97
CA ASP A 102 3.98 22.53 -0.51
C ASP A 102 2.52 22.81 -0.12
N LEU A 103 1.78 23.56 -0.94
CA LEU A 103 0.36 23.85 -0.73
C LEU A 103 -0.59 22.74 -1.22
N ALA A 104 -0.07 21.68 -1.86
CA ALA A 104 -0.91 20.62 -2.38
C ALA A 104 -1.64 19.88 -1.26
N PRO A 105 -2.99 19.82 -1.28
CA PRO A 105 -3.76 19.19 -0.23
C PRO A 105 -3.51 17.68 -0.24
N ARG A 106 -2.94 17.17 0.85
CA ARG A 106 -2.77 15.73 1.03
C ARG A 106 -4.10 15.10 1.44
N PRO A 107 -4.41 13.87 0.96
CA PRO A 107 -5.54 13.11 1.48
C PRO A 107 -5.46 13.00 3.00
N ALA A 108 -6.61 13.12 3.68
CA ALA A 108 -6.67 12.91 5.12
C ALA A 108 -6.53 11.41 5.41
N LEU A 109 -5.69 11.05 6.38
CA LEU A 109 -5.63 9.68 6.88
C LEU A 109 -6.95 9.37 7.60
N PRO A 110 -7.71 8.35 7.18
CA PRO A 110 -8.93 7.98 7.88
C PRO A 110 -8.62 7.46 9.28
N GLU A 111 -9.47 7.79 10.24
CA GLU A 111 -9.41 7.19 11.57
C GLU A 111 -9.88 5.73 11.49
N ILE A 112 -9.04 4.81 11.95
CA ILE A 112 -9.35 3.38 11.95
C ILE A 112 -9.90 2.98 13.32
N THR A 113 -11.21 2.77 13.40
CA THR A 113 -11.90 2.39 14.63
C THR A 113 -11.87 0.88 14.90
N ASP A 114 -12.27 0.51 16.12
CA ASP A 114 -12.39 -0.89 16.55
C ASP A 114 -13.42 -1.65 15.73
N GLU A 115 -14.54 -1.00 15.44
CA GLU A 115 -15.64 -1.51 14.63
C GLU A 115 -15.15 -1.78 13.21
N MET A 116 -14.42 -0.82 12.62
CA MET A 116 -13.87 -0.97 11.29
C MET A 116 -12.87 -2.13 11.20
N ILE A 117 -12.05 -2.33 12.25
CA ILE A 117 -11.13 -3.47 12.34
C ILE A 117 -11.92 -4.78 12.42
N ALA A 118 -13.00 -4.82 13.20
CA ALA A 118 -13.80 -6.02 13.42
C ALA A 118 -14.61 -6.43 12.19
N ASP A 119 -15.17 -5.49 11.43
CA ASP A 119 -15.96 -5.77 10.24
C ASP A 119 -15.17 -5.71 8.92
N GLY A 120 -13.92 -5.23 8.95
CA GLY A 120 -13.03 -5.13 7.81
C GLY A 120 -13.23 -3.87 6.94
N SER A 121 -14.13 -2.96 7.30
CA SER A 121 -14.44 -1.74 6.53
C SER A 121 -13.27 -0.74 6.45
N TRP A 122 -12.22 -0.91 7.27
CA TRP A 122 -10.97 -0.15 7.15
C TRP A 122 -10.34 -0.22 5.76
N ALA A 123 -10.48 -1.33 5.04
CA ALA A 123 -9.95 -1.45 3.67
C ALA A 123 -10.69 -0.53 2.67
N ALA A 124 -12.01 -0.37 2.84
CA ALA A 124 -12.81 0.53 2.01
C ALA A 124 -12.42 2.00 2.28
N ALA A 125 -12.30 2.39 3.54
CA ALA A 125 -11.88 3.76 3.91
C ALA A 125 -10.51 4.13 3.32
N LEU A 126 -9.54 3.21 3.31
CA LEU A 126 -8.23 3.45 2.67
C LEU A 126 -8.30 3.51 1.14
N THR A 127 -9.24 2.77 0.54
CA THR A 127 -9.48 2.80 -0.91
C THR A 127 -10.11 4.12 -1.34
N GLU A 128 -11.09 4.61 -0.58
CA GLU A 128 -11.74 5.91 -0.78
C GLU A 128 -10.76 7.07 -0.60
N MET A 129 -9.85 6.99 0.38
CA MET A 129 -8.80 8.00 0.60
C MET A 129 -7.96 8.28 -0.65
N VAL A 130 -7.68 7.27 -1.47
CA VAL A 130 -6.81 7.38 -2.65
C VAL A 130 -7.57 7.54 -3.97
N GLU A 131 -8.89 7.39 -3.97
CA GLU A 131 -9.72 7.51 -5.17
C GLU A 131 -9.57 8.88 -5.88
N PRO A 132 -9.53 10.03 -5.17
CA PRO A 132 -9.45 11.34 -5.84
C PRO A 132 -8.18 11.55 -6.67
N ILE A 133 -7.09 10.84 -6.37
CA ILE A 133 -5.80 10.98 -7.07
C ILE A 133 -5.59 9.94 -8.19
N ASP A 134 -6.49 8.96 -8.31
CA ASP A 134 -6.30 7.78 -9.16
C ASP A 134 -6.24 8.12 -10.66
N GLY A 135 -7.23 8.88 -11.14
CA GLY A 135 -7.29 9.30 -12.54
C GLY A 135 -6.09 10.15 -12.96
N ALA A 136 -5.71 11.12 -12.11
CA ALA A 136 -4.57 11.99 -12.37
C ALA A 136 -3.23 11.24 -12.36
N LEU A 137 -3.07 10.24 -11.48
CA LEU A 137 -1.91 9.36 -11.49
C LEU A 137 -1.85 8.53 -12.78
N SER A 138 -2.97 7.94 -13.18
CA SER A 138 -3.06 7.16 -14.42
C SER A 138 -2.64 8.00 -15.63
N ASP A 139 -3.17 9.22 -15.73
CA ASP A 139 -2.81 10.19 -16.77
C ASP A 139 -1.33 10.58 -16.75
N LEU A 140 -0.76 10.77 -15.55
CA LEU A 140 0.67 11.04 -15.39
C LEU A 140 1.52 9.88 -15.91
N LEU A 141 1.14 8.64 -15.59
CA LEU A 141 1.83 7.44 -16.05
C LEU A 141 1.66 7.21 -17.56
N ALA A 142 0.51 7.57 -18.14
CA ALA A 142 0.28 7.47 -19.58
C ALA A 142 1.24 8.35 -20.41
N ARG A 143 1.61 9.52 -19.85
CA ARG A 143 2.50 10.50 -20.49
C ARG A 143 3.97 10.31 -20.09
N ALA A 144 4.26 9.49 -19.10
CA ALA A 144 5.61 9.28 -18.61
C ALA A 144 6.46 8.51 -19.62
N PHE A 145 7.77 8.80 -19.66
CA PHE A 145 8.72 7.99 -20.40
C PHE A 145 8.77 6.56 -19.83
N PRO A 146 8.87 5.53 -20.68
CA PRO A 146 9.07 4.16 -20.20
C PRO A 146 10.45 4.00 -19.52
N PRO A 147 10.63 2.98 -18.68
CA PRO A 147 11.93 2.65 -18.11
C PRO A 147 13.01 2.53 -19.18
N GLY A 148 14.18 3.13 -18.92
CA GLY A 148 15.34 3.09 -19.83
C GLY A 148 15.24 4.00 -21.07
N ALA A 149 14.20 4.83 -21.21
CA ALA A 149 14.11 5.77 -22.32
C ALA A 149 15.31 6.75 -22.34
N PRO A 150 15.89 7.07 -23.51
CA PRO A 150 17.05 7.97 -23.62
C PRO A 150 16.83 9.35 -22.96
N ALA A 151 15.60 9.87 -23.03
CA ALA A 151 15.23 11.15 -22.42
C ALA A 151 15.41 11.18 -20.89
N LEU A 152 15.42 10.02 -20.23
CA LEU A 152 15.62 9.92 -18.79
C LEU A 152 17.09 10.03 -18.38
N ARG A 153 18.06 9.90 -19.31
CA ARG A 153 19.51 10.01 -19.04
C ARG A 153 19.96 9.18 -17.82
N GLY A 154 19.47 7.94 -17.72
CA GLY A 154 19.79 7.02 -16.62
C GLY A 154 19.00 7.23 -15.32
N GLN A 155 18.12 8.23 -15.25
CA GLN A 155 17.23 8.42 -14.09
C GLN A 155 16.05 7.45 -14.10
N PRO A 156 15.50 7.09 -12.93
CA PRO A 156 14.34 6.21 -12.85
C PRO A 156 13.10 6.91 -13.43
N SER A 157 12.33 6.17 -14.24
CA SER A 157 11.05 6.62 -14.78
C SER A 157 10.00 6.78 -13.67
N ARG A 158 8.85 7.39 -13.99
CA ARG A 158 7.70 7.43 -13.04
C ARG A 158 7.21 6.03 -12.70
N SER A 159 7.26 5.09 -13.65
CA SER A 159 6.95 3.68 -13.39
C SER A 159 7.92 3.06 -12.38
N ASP A 160 9.23 3.27 -12.55
CA ASP A 160 10.25 2.71 -11.65
C ASP A 160 10.11 3.29 -10.24
N ARG A 161 9.84 4.60 -10.15
CA ARG A 161 9.60 5.29 -8.87
C ARG A 161 8.34 4.77 -8.18
N LEU A 162 7.27 4.54 -8.93
CA LEU A 162 6.02 3.97 -8.40
C LEU A 162 6.25 2.55 -7.87
N ASP A 163 6.98 1.70 -8.60
CA ASP A 163 7.32 0.36 -8.14
C ASP A 163 8.15 0.39 -6.84
N GLY A 164 9.13 1.29 -6.77
CA GLY A 164 9.92 1.51 -5.56
C GLY A 164 9.04 1.92 -4.38
N LEU A 165 8.17 2.91 -4.60
CA LEU A 165 7.23 3.41 -3.60
C LEU A 165 6.32 2.29 -3.07
N LEU A 166 5.61 1.59 -3.96
CA LEU A 166 4.66 0.53 -3.58
C LEU A 166 5.34 -0.62 -2.85
N ARG A 167 6.58 -0.97 -3.23
CA ARG A 167 7.38 -2.00 -2.56
C ARG A 167 7.73 -1.59 -1.13
N GLN A 168 8.15 -0.33 -0.94
CA GLN A 168 8.63 0.17 0.35
C GLN A 168 7.49 0.46 1.33
N THR A 169 6.31 0.82 0.81
CA THR A 169 5.12 1.14 1.58
C THR A 169 4.15 -0.05 1.63
N VAL A 170 3.21 -0.13 0.68
CA VAL A 170 2.06 -1.02 0.66
C VAL A 170 2.45 -2.49 0.73
N ASP A 171 3.38 -2.96 -0.11
CA ASP A 171 3.75 -4.38 -0.13
C ASP A 171 4.46 -4.82 1.17
N ARG A 172 5.33 -3.98 1.71
CA ARG A 172 6.04 -4.26 2.96
C ARG A 172 5.07 -4.31 4.13
N ALA A 173 4.15 -3.35 4.21
CA ALA A 173 3.14 -3.31 5.27
C ALA A 173 2.17 -4.49 5.15
N ALA A 174 1.70 -4.81 3.94
CA ALA A 174 0.85 -5.97 3.67
C ALA A 174 1.51 -7.28 4.14
N LEU A 175 2.78 -7.49 3.79
CA LEU A 175 3.53 -8.67 4.21
C LEU A 175 3.68 -8.74 5.73
N SER A 176 3.87 -7.59 6.41
CA SER A 176 3.91 -7.56 7.87
C SER A 176 2.57 -7.94 8.49
N LEU A 177 1.45 -7.45 7.93
CA LEU A 177 0.11 -7.75 8.41
C LEU A 177 -0.25 -9.22 8.17
N GLU A 178 0.07 -9.75 6.99
CA GLU A 178 -0.11 -11.16 6.65
C GLU A 178 0.63 -12.09 7.63
N ARG A 179 1.89 -11.80 7.93
CA ARG A 179 2.68 -12.56 8.92
C ARG A 179 2.08 -12.51 10.33
N ALA A 180 1.53 -11.37 10.72
CA ALA A 180 0.86 -11.22 12.01
C ALA A 180 -0.41 -12.07 12.09
N LEU A 181 -1.20 -12.11 11.01
CA LEU A 181 -2.38 -12.97 10.88
C LEU A 181 -2.03 -14.45 10.92
N ASP A 182 -0.99 -14.85 10.19
CA ASP A 182 -0.53 -16.24 10.20
C ASP A 182 -0.09 -16.69 11.60
N THR A 183 0.57 -15.79 12.34
CA THR A 183 0.98 -16.03 13.73
C THR A 183 -0.23 -16.15 14.66
N LEU A 184 -1.23 -15.27 14.50
CA LEU A 184 -2.47 -15.31 15.27
C LEU A 184 -3.24 -16.62 15.05
N ASN A 185 -3.32 -17.08 13.81
CA ASN A 185 -4.02 -18.32 13.46
C ASN A 185 -3.30 -19.55 14.03
N LYS A 186 -1.97 -19.60 13.97
CA LYS A 186 -1.17 -20.69 14.59
C LYS A 186 -1.41 -20.81 16.09
N HIS A 187 -1.49 -19.69 16.81
CA HIS A 187 -1.78 -19.70 18.25
C HIS A 187 -3.22 -20.09 18.60
N THR A 188 -4.15 -19.99 17.65
CA THR A 188 -5.56 -20.33 17.85
C THR A 188 -5.81 -21.84 17.68
N ILE A 189 -4.98 -22.54 16.88
CA ILE A 189 -5.10 -23.97 16.58
C ILE A 189 -4.46 -24.86 17.66
N ILE A 190 -3.77 -24.29 18.67
CA ILE A 190 -3.22 -25.06 19.80
C ILE A 190 -4.14 -24.92 21.04
N PRO A 191 -5.19 -25.74 21.18
CA PRO A 191 -5.68 -26.15 22.47
C PRO A 191 -5.20 -27.58 22.72
N THR A 192 -3.94 -27.76 23.12
CA THR A 192 -3.63 -28.93 23.94
C THR A 192 -4.03 -28.57 25.36
N ALA A 193 -5.29 -28.89 25.68
CA ALA A 193 -5.62 -29.24 27.05
C ALA A 193 -4.49 -30.18 27.52
N LYS A 194 -3.67 -29.73 28.46
CA LYS A 194 -2.80 -30.65 29.18
C LYS A 194 -3.76 -31.65 29.81
N ALA A 195 -3.77 -32.88 29.30
CA ALA A 195 -4.36 -33.98 30.00
C ALA A 195 -3.77 -33.94 31.42
N ASP A 196 -4.64 -33.99 32.42
CA ASP A 196 -4.19 -34.02 33.81
C ASP A 196 -3.26 -35.23 33.96
N PRO A 197 -1.95 -35.02 34.21
CA PRO A 197 -1.00 -36.12 34.28
C PRO A 197 -1.40 -37.14 35.35
N ARG A 198 -2.16 -36.72 36.37
CA ARG A 198 -2.70 -37.62 37.39
C ARG A 198 -3.85 -38.48 36.88
N ALA A 199 -4.68 -37.96 35.98
CA ALA A 199 -5.75 -38.74 35.37
C ALA A 199 -5.18 -39.80 34.40
N GLU A 200 -4.09 -39.50 33.69
CA GLU A 200 -3.38 -40.47 32.85
C GLU A 200 -2.65 -41.54 33.68
N LEU A 201 -2.00 -41.17 34.79
CA LEU A 201 -1.34 -42.13 35.69
C LEU A 201 -2.35 -43.06 36.38
N ALA A 202 -3.49 -42.52 36.82
CA ALA A 202 -4.57 -43.33 37.38
C ALA A 202 -5.19 -44.29 36.36
N ALA A 203 -5.33 -43.86 35.09
CA ALA A 203 -5.80 -44.72 34.00
C ALA A 203 -4.81 -45.85 33.63
N LEU A 204 -3.52 -45.67 33.93
CA LEU A 204 -2.46 -46.67 33.76
C LEU A 204 -2.25 -47.55 35.00
N GLY A 205 -3.08 -47.40 36.04
CA GLY A 205 -3.00 -48.20 37.27
C GLY A 205 -1.82 -47.83 38.18
N VAL A 206 -1.25 -46.64 38.00
CA VAL A 206 -0.18 -46.12 38.87
C VAL A 206 -0.85 -45.28 39.97
N GLU A 207 -0.85 -45.79 41.20
CA GLU A 207 -1.24 -44.99 42.36
C GLU A 207 -0.22 -43.85 42.58
N VAL A 208 -0.72 -42.61 42.75
CA VAL A 208 0.06 -41.41 43.09
C VAL A 208 -0.31 -40.97 44.51
#